data_AF-A0A533VIM2-F1
#
_entry.id   AF-A0A533VIM2-F1
#
_cell.length_a   1.000
_cell.length_b   1.000
_cell.length_c   1.000
_cell.angle_alpha   90.00
_cell.angle_beta   90.00
_cell.angle_gamma   90.00
#
_symmetry.space_group_name_H-M   'P 1'
#
loop_
_entity.id
_entity.type
_entity.pdbx_description
1 polymer ?
#
loop_
_entity_poly.entity_id
_entity_poly.type
_entity_poly.pdbx_seq_one_letter_code
_entity_poly.pdbx_strand_id
1 'polypeptide(L)'
;MTKEGDIYQLIYESNLESKLEQILIGLMKDNPSPKIEVIIRKFLLYVQHSAENFWTTYYSAKTYQEKLDCYFQYSKNQCLATEVLARDLNSLSSDDELKENLGAMLRESFTF
;
A
#
# COMPACT_ATOMS: atom_id res chain seq x y z
N MET A 1 18.06 4.81 0.89
CA MET A 1 18.09 5.23 -0.53
C MET A 1 16.79 4.75 -1.15
N THR A 2 15.87 5.65 -1.46
CA THR A 2 14.69 5.32 -2.26
C THR A 2 15.19 4.88 -3.63
N LYS A 3 14.93 3.64 -4.04
CA LYS A 3 15.17 3.23 -5.43
C LYS A 3 14.30 4.14 -6.30
N GLU A 4 14.90 4.91 -7.19
CA GLU A 4 14.20 5.56 -8.32
C GLU A 4 13.81 4.48 -9.35
N GLY A 5 13.03 3.50 -8.91
CA GLY A 5 12.48 2.46 -9.74
C GLY A 5 11.21 2.94 -10.42
N ASP A 6 10.96 2.40 -11.61
CA ASP A 6 9.65 2.43 -12.25
C ASP A 6 8.57 1.97 -11.25
N ILE A 7 7.41 2.62 -11.26
CA ILE A 7 6.36 2.38 -10.26
C ILE A 7 5.86 0.93 -10.32
N TYR A 8 5.77 0.34 -11.51
CA TYR A 8 5.33 -1.06 -11.65
C TYR A 8 6.35 -2.02 -11.03
N GLN A 9 7.65 -1.78 -11.26
CA GLN A 9 8.70 -2.56 -10.61
C GLN A 9 8.61 -2.47 -9.09
N LEU A 10 8.39 -1.27 -8.54
CA LEU A 10 8.26 -1.10 -7.08
C LEU A 10 7.03 -1.81 -6.53
N ILE A 11 5.92 -1.82 -7.27
CA ILE A 11 4.70 -2.55 -6.88
C ILE A 11 5.00 -4.06 -6.81
N TYR A 12 5.62 -4.64 -7.84
CA TYR A 12 5.99 -6.06 -7.85
C TYR A 12 7.01 -6.42 -6.76
N GLU A 13 8.04 -5.60 -6.56
CA GLU A 13 9.08 -5.86 -5.54
C GLU A 13 8.54 -5.77 -4.10
N SER A 14 7.39 -5.11 -3.90
CA SER A 14 6.78 -4.95 -2.58
C SER A 14 6.07 -6.21 -2.08
N ASN A 15 5.95 -7.26 -2.92
CA ASN A 15 5.31 -8.55 -2.57
C ASN A 15 3.96 -8.36 -1.88
N LEU A 16 3.12 -7.49 -2.43
CA LEU A 16 1.79 -7.21 -1.91
C LEU A 16 0.88 -8.43 -2.09
N GLU A 17 -0.26 -8.42 -1.41
CA GLU A 17 -1.34 -9.34 -1.74
C GLU A 17 -1.75 -9.13 -3.21
N SER A 18 -2.01 -10.24 -3.92
CA SER A 18 -2.22 -10.27 -5.36
C SER A 18 -3.29 -9.32 -5.88
N LYS A 19 -4.44 -9.22 -5.20
CA LYS A 19 -5.53 -8.32 -5.58
C LYS A 19 -5.10 -6.86 -5.36
N LEU A 20 -4.45 -6.54 -4.24
CA LEU A 20 -3.93 -5.19 -4.00
C LEU A 20 -2.89 -4.80 -5.07
N GLU A 21 -1.97 -5.69 -5.42
CA GLU A 21 -0.99 -5.46 -6.49
C GLU A 21 -1.70 -5.11 -7.81
N GLN A 22 -2.68 -5.92 -8.21
CA GLN A 22 -3.46 -5.71 -9.43
C GLN A 22 -4.22 -4.38 -9.40
N ILE A 23 -4.80 -3.99 -8.25
CA ILE A 23 -5.49 -2.71 -8.08
C ILE A 23 -4.52 -1.55 -8.32
N LEU A 24 -3.33 -1.57 -7.72
CA LEU A 24 -2.35 -0.50 -7.88
C LEU A 24 -1.81 -0.40 -9.31
N ILE A 25 -1.58 -1.55 -9.96
CA ILE A 25 -1.20 -1.60 -11.37
C ILE A 25 -2.32 -1.03 -12.26
N GLY A 26 -3.57 -1.43 -12.01
CA GLY A 26 -4.75 -0.94 -12.74
C GLY A 26 -4.90 0.57 -12.60
N LEU A 27 -4.81 1.09 -11.36
CA LEU A 27 -4.86 2.53 -11.10
C LEU A 27 -3.81 3.31 -11.90
N MET A 28 -2.57 2.83 -11.95
CA MET A 28 -1.50 3.49 -12.72
C MET A 28 -1.68 3.39 -14.23
N LYS A 29 -2.30 2.32 -14.74
CA LYS A 29 -2.59 2.16 -16.17
C LYS A 29 -3.76 3.02 -16.62
N ASP A 30 -4.83 3.04 -15.83
CA ASP A 30 -6.09 3.71 -16.19
C ASP A 30 -6.03 5.21 -15.90
N ASN A 31 -5.23 5.62 -14.91
CA ASN A 31 -5.05 7.01 -14.52
C ASN A 31 -3.57 7.28 -14.16
N PRO A 32 -2.68 7.52 -15.15
CA PRO A 32 -1.25 7.79 -14.94
C PRO A 32 -1.00 9.21 -14.38
N SER A 33 -1.72 9.58 -13.32
CA SER A 33 -1.59 10.86 -12.65
C SER A 33 -0.35 10.86 -11.75
N PRO A 34 0.53 11.88 -11.84
CA PRO A 34 1.64 12.04 -10.90
C PRO A 34 1.19 12.09 -9.44
N LYS A 35 -0.02 12.59 -9.16
CA LYS A 35 -0.59 12.63 -7.81
C LYS A 35 -0.87 11.22 -7.27
N ILE A 36 -1.45 10.35 -8.10
CA ILE A 36 -1.72 8.94 -7.76
C ILE A 36 -0.39 8.22 -7.53
N GLU A 37 0.58 8.40 -8.44
CA GLU A 37 1.90 7.77 -8.32
C GLU A 37 2.59 8.14 -7.00
N VAL A 38 2.58 9.42 -6.61
CA VAL A 38 3.17 9.88 -5.35
C VAL A 38 2.52 9.22 -4.14
N ILE A 39 1.19 9.06 -4.14
CA ILE A 39 0.47 8.38 -3.05
C ILE A 39 0.88 6.90 -2.99
N ILE A 40 0.89 6.21 -4.13
CA ILE A 40 1.29 4.80 -4.19
C ILE A 40 2.74 4.64 -3.72
N ARG A 41 3.68 5.47 -4.17
CA ARG A 41 5.08 5.42 -3.72
C ARG A 41 5.23 5.58 -2.21
N LYS A 42 4.46 6.49 -1.59
CA LYS A 42 4.46 6.66 -0.13
C LYS A 42 3.97 5.40 0.59
N PHE A 43 2.90 4.79 0.07
CA PHE A 43 2.38 3.53 0.60
C PHE A 43 3.42 2.41 0.49
N LEU A 44 4.03 2.20 -0.68
CA LEU A 44 5.03 1.15 -0.89
C LEU A 44 6.26 1.34 0.02
N LEU A 45 6.72 2.59 0.20
CA LEU A 45 7.82 2.89 1.12
C LEU A 45 7.46 2.54 2.56
N TYR A 46 6.23 2.82 2.99
CA TYR A 46 5.76 2.41 4.31
C TYR A 46 5.73 0.88 4.45
N VAL A 47 5.18 0.17 3.47
CA VAL A 47 5.11 -1.31 3.48
C VAL A 47 6.51 -1.90 3.60
N GLN A 48 7.47 -1.40 2.81
CA GLN A 48 8.86 -1.85 2.85
C GLN A 48 9.46 -1.67 4.25
N HIS A 49 9.43 -0.44 4.79
CA HIS A 49 9.99 -0.17 6.12
C HIS A 49 9.29 -0.98 7.22
N SER A 50 7.97 -1.15 7.11
CA SER A 50 7.17 -1.94 8.05
C SER A 50 7.59 -3.41 8.03
N ALA A 51 7.80 -4.00 6.84
CA ALA A 51 8.24 -5.39 6.68
C ALA A 51 9.67 -5.60 7.22
N GLU A 52 10.60 -4.70 6.90
CA GLU A 52 11.98 -4.75 7.41
C GLU A 52 12.02 -4.70 8.95
N ASN A 53 11.25 -3.78 9.54
CA ASN A 53 11.11 -3.67 10.99
C ASN A 53 10.48 -4.93 11.59
N PHE A 54 9.41 -5.46 10.97
CA PHE A 54 8.74 -6.67 11.42
C PHE A 54 9.70 -7.85 11.48
N TRP A 55 10.42 -8.17 10.40
CA TRP A 55 11.33 -9.31 10.39
C TRP A 55 12.44 -9.16 11.43
N THR A 56 12.99 -7.94 11.57
CA THR A 56 14.01 -7.65 12.58
C THR A 56 13.49 -7.90 14.00
N THR A 57 12.30 -7.40 14.32
CA THR A 57 11.68 -7.62 15.64
C THR A 57 11.30 -9.08 15.85
N TYR A 58 10.72 -9.74 14.84
CA TYR A 58 10.28 -11.13 14.90
C TYR A 58 11.43 -12.10 15.17
N TYR A 59 12.57 -11.92 14.49
CA TYR A 59 13.75 -12.76 14.70
C TYR A 59 14.48 -12.45 16.01
N SER A 60 14.30 -11.25 16.56
CA SER A 60 14.86 -10.86 17.87
C SER A 60 14.00 -11.30 19.06
N ALA A 61 12.74 -11.68 18.83
CA ALA A 61 11.82 -12.13 19.88
C ALA A 61 12.25 -13.47 20.48
N LYS A 62 12.19 -13.57 21.82
CA LYS A 62 12.70 -14.72 22.59
C LYS A 62 11.61 -15.73 22.91
N THR A 63 10.36 -15.32 22.88
CA THR A 63 9.21 -16.15 23.22
C THR A 63 8.21 -16.25 22.06
N TYR A 64 7.40 -17.30 22.08
CA TYR A 64 6.30 -17.45 21.12
C TYR A 64 5.25 -16.34 21.28
N GLN A 65 4.99 -15.87 22.50
CA GLN A 65 4.04 -14.79 22.74
C GLN A 65 4.51 -13.48 22.09
N GLU A 66 5.77 -13.09 22.28
CA GLU A 66 6.34 -11.90 21.64
C GLU A 66 6.28 -11.99 20.10
N LYS A 67 6.49 -13.19 19.55
CA LYS A 67 6.35 -13.44 18.11
C LYS A 67 4.92 -13.25 17.62
N LEU A 68 3.93 -13.75 18.37
CA LEU A 68 2.51 -13.57 18.06
C LEU A 68 2.10 -12.10 18.16
N ASP A 69 2.53 -11.40 19.19
CA ASP A 69 2.27 -9.97 19.37
C ASP A 69 2.89 -9.15 18.23
N CYS A 70 4.11 -9.48 17.83
CA CYS A 70 4.80 -8.87 16.69
C CYS A 70 4.03 -9.07 15.39
N TYR A 71 3.57 -10.30 15.10
CA TYR A 71 2.72 -10.59 13.95
C TYR A 71 1.41 -9.79 13.99
N PHE A 72 0.73 -9.78 15.14
CA PHE A 72 -0.53 -9.06 15.30
C PHE A 72 -0.38 -7.56 15.01
N GLN A 73 0.65 -6.92 15.58
CA GLN A 73 0.92 -5.50 15.33
C GLN A 73 1.29 -5.24 13.88
N TYR A 74 2.09 -6.12 13.27
CA TYR A 74 2.43 -5.99 11.85
C TYR A 74 1.19 -6.07 10.96
N SER A 75 0.33 -7.08 11.14
CA SER A 75 -0.92 -7.22 10.39
C SER A 75 -1.83 -6.01 10.57
N LYS A 76 -1.99 -5.52 11.81
CA LYS A 76 -2.78 -4.31 12.09
C LYS A 76 -2.24 -3.09 11.35
N ASN A 77 -0.93 -2.92 11.32
CA ASN A 77 -0.27 -1.81 10.63
C ASN A 77 -0.46 -1.89 9.10
N GLN A 78 -0.45 -3.10 8.52
CA GLN A 78 -0.73 -3.29 7.09
C GLN A 78 -2.18 -2.92 6.73
N CYS A 79 -3.16 -3.29 7.57
CA CYS A 79 -4.55 -2.87 7.40
C CYS A 79 -4.68 -1.34 7.45
N LEU A 80 -4.10 -0.70 8.47
CA LEU A 80 -4.15 0.76 8.61
C LEU A 80 -3.48 1.48 7.42
N ALA A 81 -2.36 0.97 6.92
CA ALA A 81 -1.70 1.54 5.75
C ALA A 81 -2.59 1.49 4.50
N THR A 82 -3.33 0.39 4.35
CA THR A 82 -4.29 0.22 3.24
C THR A 82 -5.48 1.17 3.37
N GLU A 83 -6.00 1.38 4.58
CA GLU A 83 -7.06 2.37 4.85
C GLU A 83 -6.59 3.79 4.54
N VAL A 84 -5.36 4.14 4.93
CA VAL A 84 -4.74 5.43 4.61
C VAL A 84 -4.58 5.61 3.11
N LEU A 85 -4.10 4.58 2.40
CA LEU A 85 -4.01 4.59 0.94
C LEU A 85 -5.36 4.85 0.29
N ALA A 86 -6.40 4.11 0.69
CA ALA A 86 -7.74 4.27 0.15
C ALA A 86 -8.31 5.68 0.44
N ARG A 87 -8.10 6.21 1.64
CA ARG A 87 -8.52 7.57 2.01
C ARG A 87 -7.80 8.63 1.19
N ASP A 88 -6.48 8.51 1.05
CA ASP A 88 -5.67 9.50 0.33
C ASP A 88 -6.00 9.48 -1.17
N LEU A 89 -6.23 8.30 -1.77
CA LEU A 89 -6.72 8.18 -3.15
C LEU A 89 -8.14 8.76 -3.30
N ASN A 90 -9.05 8.49 -2.37
CA ASN A 90 -10.39 9.09 -2.38
C ASN A 90 -10.34 10.63 -2.24
N SER A 91 -9.35 11.18 -1.53
CA SER A 91 -9.21 12.64 -1.44
C SER A 91 -8.87 13.29 -2.79
N LEU A 92 -8.32 12.53 -3.74
CA LEU A 92 -8.10 13.00 -5.11
C LEU A 92 -9.40 13.02 -5.93
N SER A 93 -10.45 12.31 -5.52
CA SER A 93 -11.73 12.30 -6.24
C SER A 93 -12.54 13.59 -6.07
N SER A 94 -12.10 14.53 -5.23
CA SER A 94 -12.66 15.89 -5.18
C SER A 94 -12.03 16.84 -6.20
N ASP A 95 -10.95 16.42 -6.87
CA ASP A 95 -10.29 17.15 -7.95
C ASP A 95 -11.05 16.90 -9.26
N ASP A 96 -11.55 17.96 -9.91
CA ASP A 96 -12.48 17.85 -11.05
C ASP A 96 -11.86 17.09 -12.26
N GLU A 97 -10.53 17.03 -12.37
CA GLU A 97 -9.82 16.27 -13.41
C GLU A 97 -9.78 14.74 -13.19
N LEU A 98 -10.01 14.24 -11.96
CA LEU A 98 -9.87 12.82 -11.60
C LEU A 98 -11.21 12.15 -11.24
N LYS A 99 -12.31 12.90 -11.39
CA LYS A 99 -13.57 12.70 -10.66
C LYS A 99 -14.41 11.50 -11.10
N GLU A 100 -14.45 11.17 -12.39
CA GLU A 100 -15.47 10.23 -12.87
C GLU A 100 -15.08 8.75 -12.75
N ASN A 101 -13.79 8.41 -12.83
CA ASN A 101 -13.35 7.00 -12.83
C ASN A 101 -12.78 6.53 -11.48
N LEU A 102 -12.10 7.40 -10.74
CA LEU A 102 -11.34 6.99 -9.55
C LEU A 102 -12.25 6.53 -8.40
N GLY A 103 -13.34 7.25 -8.13
CA GLY A 103 -14.23 6.94 -7.01
C GLY A 103 -14.98 5.60 -7.17
N ALA A 104 -15.37 5.25 -8.40
CA ALA A 104 -16.01 3.96 -8.69
C ALA A 104 -15.01 2.81 -8.53
N MET A 105 -13.81 2.95 -9.10
CA MET A 105 -12.75 1.95 -8.99
C MET A 105 -12.35 1.67 -7.53
N LEU A 106 -12.22 2.70 -6.71
CA LEU A 106 -11.85 2.55 -5.29
C LEU A 106 -12.92 1.80 -4.50
N ARG A 107 -14.21 2.05 -4.76
CA ARG A 107 -15.31 1.33 -4.10
C ARG A 107 -15.33 -0.15 -4.44
N GLU A 108 -15.13 -0.51 -5.70
CA GLU A 108 -15.14 -1.91 -6.11
C GLU A 108 -13.89 -2.65 -5.62
N SER A 109 -12.74 -1.97 -5.64
CA SER A 109 -11.42 -2.54 -5.34
C SER A 109 -11.21 -2.82 -3.83
N PHE A 110 -11.70 -1.96 -2.95
CA PHE A 110 -11.47 -2.03 -1.50
C PHE A 110 -12.68 -2.56 -0.70
N THR A 111 -13.46 -3.47 -1.28
CA THR A 111 -14.45 -4.25 -0.52
C THR A 111 -13.75 -5.40 0.22
N PHE A 112 -13.84 -5.38 1.55
CA PHE A 112 -13.37 -6.43 2.46
C PHE A 112 -14.52 -7.35 2.88
#